data_AF-A0A225VHU2-F1
#
_entry.id   AF-A0A225VHU2-F1
#
_cell.length_a   1.000
_cell.length_b   1.000
_cell.length_c   1.000
_cell.angle_alpha   90.00
_cell.angle_beta   90.00
_cell.angle_gamma   90.00
#
_symmetry.space_group_name_H-M   'P 1'
#
loop_
_entity.id
_entity.type
_entity.pdbx_description
1 polymer ?
#
loop_
_entity_poly.entity_id
_entity_poly.type
_entity_poly.pdbx_seq_one_letter_code
_entity_poly.pdbx_strand_id
1 'polypeptide(L)'
;MHGNCVESWLNGLGNIRKPLDDESEVNIGTDEPDAHELILKLLRAYRGLANAQCECLPDTTLNVEHHIDTGDAASIMMRRRRQAQTEDAVIDRNVDVMLGAGVIEHGDGA
;
A
#
# COMPACT_ATOMS: atom_id res chain seq x y z
N MET A 1 6.21 24.61 -30.85
CA MET A 1 5.49 23.35 -30.60
C MET A 1 6.06 22.74 -29.32
N HIS A 2 5.66 23.22 -28.14
CA HIS A 2 6.05 22.57 -26.88
C HIS A 2 5.00 21.49 -26.62
N GLY A 3 5.27 20.27 -27.10
CA GLY A 3 4.52 19.10 -26.64
C GLY A 3 4.60 19.06 -25.12
N ASN A 4 3.46 18.88 -24.46
CA ASN A 4 3.34 18.95 -23.01
C ASN A 4 4.35 17.96 -22.39
N CYS A 5 5.31 18.46 -21.60
CA CYS A 5 6.43 17.68 -21.08
C CYS A 5 5.96 16.43 -20.31
N VAL A 6 4.79 16.54 -19.68
CA VAL A 6 4.13 15.47 -18.93
C VAL A 6 3.69 14.34 -19.86
N GLU A 7 3.10 14.66 -21.01
CA GLU A 7 2.63 13.65 -21.96
C GLU A 7 3.81 12.89 -22.60
N SER A 8 4.86 13.61 -22.98
CA SER A 8 6.08 12.98 -23.50
C SER A 8 6.74 12.07 -22.47
N TRP A 9 6.72 12.45 -21.19
CA TRP A 9 7.25 11.64 -20.10
C TRP A 9 6.41 10.37 -19.87
N LEU A 10 5.08 10.49 -19.80
CA LEU A 10 4.17 9.35 -19.64
C LEU A 10 4.31 8.33 -20.77
N ASN A 11 4.46 8.80 -22.01
CA ASN A 11 4.69 7.92 -23.17
C ASN A 11 6.00 7.11 -23.05
N GLY A 12 6.97 7.58 -22.25
CA GLY A 12 8.22 6.88 -21.97
C GLY A 12 8.14 5.81 -20.87
N LEU A 13 7.10 5.80 -20.04
CA LEU A 13 6.96 4.84 -18.92
C LEU A 13 6.57 3.42 -19.38
N GLY A 14 6.11 3.25 -20.62
CA GLY A 14 5.67 1.97 -21.17
C GLY A 14 4.32 1.49 -20.61
N ASN A 15 3.71 0.50 -21.28
CA ASN A 15 2.44 -0.14 -20.89
C ASN A 15 1.20 0.78 -20.70
N ILE A 16 1.26 2.04 -21.10
CA ILE A 16 0.14 3.01 -21.01
C ILE A 16 -1.08 2.71 -21.90
N ARG A 17 -0.98 1.69 -22.76
CA ARG A 17 -2.03 1.30 -23.72
C ARG A 17 -2.96 0.21 -23.20
N LYS A 18 -2.51 -0.62 -22.25
CA LYS A 18 -3.35 -1.69 -21.68
C LYS A 18 -4.22 -1.09 -20.58
N PRO A 19 -5.56 -1.15 -20.68
CA PRO A 19 -6.46 -0.65 -19.63
C PRO A 19 -6.29 -1.40 -18.31
N LEU A 20 -6.59 -0.75 -17.19
CA LEU A 20 -6.73 -1.41 -15.88
C LEU A 20 -7.95 -2.36 -15.88
N ASP A 21 -7.99 -3.29 -14.92
CA ASP A 21 -9.05 -4.30 -14.89
C ASP A 21 -10.42 -3.67 -14.56
N ASP A 22 -10.45 -2.67 -13.66
CA ASP A 22 -11.65 -1.91 -13.27
C ASP A 22 -11.54 -0.42 -13.68
N GLU A 23 -10.95 -0.14 -14.85
CA GLU A 23 -10.65 1.24 -15.27
C GLU A 23 -11.90 2.14 -15.37
N SER A 24 -13.08 1.55 -15.65
CA SER A 24 -14.35 2.28 -15.72
C SER A 24 -14.81 2.83 -14.37
N GLU A 25 -14.36 2.23 -13.26
CA GLU A 25 -14.73 2.63 -11.90
C GLU A 25 -13.78 3.69 -11.31
N VAL A 26 -12.72 4.05 -12.04
CA VAL A 26 -11.73 5.02 -11.58
C VAL A 26 -12.34 6.42 -11.59
N ASN A 27 -12.58 6.97 -10.40
CA ASN A 27 -13.00 8.36 -10.24
C ASN A 27 -11.78 9.26 -9.99
N ILE A 28 -11.46 10.12 -10.96
CA ILE A 28 -10.28 11.00 -10.94
C ILE A 28 -10.62 12.38 -10.34
N GLY A 29 -11.91 12.71 -10.17
CA GLY A 29 -12.35 13.98 -9.60
C GLY A 29 -12.08 15.21 -10.49
N THR A 30 -11.76 15.00 -11.77
CA THR A 30 -11.65 16.06 -12.79
C THR A 30 -12.55 15.75 -13.97
N ASP A 31 -13.27 16.77 -14.44
CA ASP A 31 -14.11 16.68 -15.65
C ASP A 31 -13.33 17.07 -16.93
N GLU A 32 -12.08 17.52 -16.80
CA GLU A 32 -11.23 17.88 -17.93
C GLU A 32 -10.71 16.60 -18.62
N PRO A 33 -11.10 16.34 -19.89
CA PRO A 33 -10.84 15.07 -20.55
C PRO A 33 -9.35 14.80 -20.76
N ASP A 34 -8.57 15.84 -21.08
CA ASP A 34 -7.13 15.72 -21.32
C ASP A 34 -6.39 15.37 -20.01
N ALA A 35 -6.76 16.01 -18.89
CA ALA A 35 -6.20 15.70 -17.58
C ALA A 35 -6.59 14.29 -17.11
N HIS A 36 -7.84 13.89 -17.35
CA HIS A 36 -8.33 12.55 -17.06
C HIS A 36 -7.52 11.48 -17.80
N GLU A 37 -7.25 11.70 -19.09
CA GLU A 37 -6.44 10.77 -19.90
C GLU A 37 -5.00 10.65 -19.40
N LEU A 38 -4.37 11.76 -19.01
CA LEU A 38 -3.00 11.74 -18.47
C LEU A 38 -2.91 10.94 -17.16
N ILE A 39 -3.91 11.03 -16.29
CA ILE A 39 -3.96 10.29 -15.03
C ILE A 39 -4.21 8.80 -15.30
N LEU A 40 -5.10 8.44 -16.23
CA LEU A 40 -5.26 7.04 -16.63
C LEU A 40 -3.97 6.44 -17.21
N LYS A 41 -3.25 7.18 -18.07
CA LYS A 41 -1.95 6.75 -18.58
C LYS A 41 -0.95 6.48 -17.45
N LEU A 42 -0.90 7.34 -16.44
CA LEU A 42 -0.07 7.15 -15.25
C LEU A 42 -0.46 5.87 -14.50
N LEU A 43 -1.75 5.69 -14.19
CA LEU A 43 -2.21 4.51 -13.44
C LEU A 43 -1.95 3.20 -14.21
N ARG A 44 -2.12 3.21 -15.54
CA ARG A 44 -1.80 2.05 -16.39
C ARG A 44 -0.31 1.70 -16.37
N ALA A 45 0.57 2.70 -16.41
CA ALA A 45 2.02 2.49 -16.29
C ALA A 45 2.39 1.89 -14.93
N TYR A 46 1.73 2.35 -13.87
CA TYR A 46 1.90 1.85 -12.50
C TYR A 46 0.87 0.80 -12.11
N ARG A 47 0.38 -0.03 -13.05
CA ARG A 47 -0.71 -0.98 -12.76
C ARG A 47 -0.43 -1.94 -11.61
N GLY A 48 0.83 -2.30 -11.38
CA GLY A 48 1.18 -3.18 -10.26
C GLY A 48 0.87 -2.53 -8.91
N LEU A 49 1.01 -1.20 -8.84
CA LEU A 49 0.62 -0.39 -7.69
C LEU A 49 -0.88 -0.08 -7.71
N ALA A 50 -1.45 0.28 -8.86
CA ALA A 50 -2.87 0.60 -8.97
C ALA A 50 -3.79 -0.60 -8.68
N ASN A 51 -3.35 -1.80 -9.07
CA ASN A 51 -4.04 -3.06 -8.80
C ASN A 51 -3.58 -3.72 -7.48
N ALA A 52 -2.73 -3.07 -6.68
CA ALA A 52 -2.26 -3.63 -5.42
C ALA A 52 -3.43 -3.69 -4.43
N GLN A 53 -4.22 -4.77 -4.51
CA GLN A 53 -5.18 -5.16 -3.50
C GLN A 53 -4.42 -5.92 -2.42
N CYS A 54 -3.62 -5.23 -1.62
CA CYS A 54 -2.95 -5.89 -0.50
C CYS A 54 -3.45 -5.32 0.82
N GLU A 55 -4.00 -6.21 1.66
CA GLU A 55 -4.28 -5.97 3.08
C GLU A 55 -2.98 -5.67 3.87
N CYS A 56 -1.81 -5.98 3.30
CA CYS A 56 -0.49 -5.66 3.86
C CYS A 56 0.48 -5.26 2.74
N LEU A 57 1.02 -4.05 2.81
CA LEU A 57 2.01 -3.59 1.82
C LEU A 57 3.22 -4.54 1.80
N PRO A 58 3.76 -4.89 0.62
CA PRO A 58 4.99 -5.66 0.55
C PRO A 58 6.12 -4.88 1.23
N ASP A 59 7.08 -5.63 1.77
CA ASP A 59 8.27 -5.05 2.39
C ASP A 59 8.92 -4.04 1.43
N THR A 60 9.29 -2.88 1.96
CA THR A 60 9.78 -1.80 1.12
C THR A 60 11.12 -2.21 0.53
N THR A 61 11.28 -2.10 -0.79
CA THR A 61 12.58 -2.37 -1.44
C THR A 61 13.68 -1.37 -1.06
N LEU A 62 13.34 -0.31 -0.31
CA LEU A 62 14.31 0.65 0.21
C LEU A 62 14.92 0.08 1.49
N ASN A 63 16.25 0.07 1.57
CA ASN A 63 16.97 -0.33 2.78
C ASN A 63 16.96 0.79 3.82
N VAL A 64 15.76 1.13 4.30
CA VAL A 64 15.52 2.14 5.32
C VAL A 64 14.67 1.50 6.42
N GLU A 65 15.21 1.48 7.63
CA GLU A 65 14.55 0.89 8.80
C GLU A 65 14.12 1.98 9.79
N HIS A 66 13.03 1.73 10.51
CA HIS A 66 12.57 2.62 11.57
C HIS A 66 13.25 2.27 12.89
N HIS A 67 14.16 3.13 13.37
CA HIS A 67 14.77 2.99 14.68
C HIS A 67 13.89 3.61 15.77
N ILE A 68 13.63 2.88 16.86
CA ILE A 68 12.85 3.37 18.00
C ILE A 68 13.81 3.71 19.14
N ASP A 69 14.18 4.99 19.26
CA ASP A 69 15.01 5.51 20.34
C ASP A 69 14.22 5.62 21.65
N THR A 70 14.39 4.63 22.53
CA THR A 70 13.75 4.63 23.86
C THR A 70 14.64 5.25 24.96
N GLY A 71 15.91 5.53 24.65
CA GLY A 71 16.90 6.01 25.62
C GLY A 71 17.05 5.05 26.79
N ASP A 72 17.01 5.57 28.03
CA ASP A 72 17.12 4.77 29.25
C ASP A 72 15.76 4.31 29.82
N ALA A 73 14.66 4.53 29.10
CA ALA A 73 13.33 4.14 29.59
C ALA A 73 13.19 2.61 29.55
N ALA A 74 12.76 2.03 30.68
CA ALA A 74 12.54 0.59 30.77
C ALA A 74 11.32 0.16 29.93
N SER A 75 11.39 -1.05 29.36
CA SER A 75 10.26 -1.68 28.67
C SER A 75 9.06 -1.87 29.61
N ILE A 76 7.86 -1.67 29.08
CA ILE A 76 6.62 -1.82 29.87
C ILE A 76 5.97 -3.17 29.56
N MET A 77 5.82 -4.01 30.59
CA MET A 77 5.08 -5.26 30.49
C MET A 77 3.61 -5.04 30.90
N MET A 78 2.69 -5.19 29.95
CA MET A 78 1.25 -5.07 30.21
C MET A 78 0.53 -6.40 30.03
N ARG A 79 -0.50 -6.65 30.84
CA ARG A 79 -1.39 -7.80 30.65
C ARG A 79 -2.30 -7.57 29.45
N ARG A 80 -2.51 -8.61 28.62
CA ARG A 80 -3.51 -8.59 27.54
C ARG A 80 -4.90 -8.28 28.13
N ARG A 81 -5.65 -7.40 27.46
CA ARG A 81 -7.05 -7.12 27.81
C ARG A 81 -7.93 -8.33 27.47
N ARG A 82 -8.97 -8.58 28.27
CA ARG A 82 -9.97 -9.60 27.94
C ARG A 82 -10.95 -9.01 26.93
N GLN A 83 -11.12 -9.70 25.80
CA GLN A 83 -12.05 -9.35 24.74
C GLN A 83 -13.22 -10.33 24.73
N ALA A 84 -14.33 -9.96 24.10
CA ALA A 84 -15.43 -10.89 23.89
C ALA A 84 -14.99 -12.00 22.92
N GLN A 85 -15.52 -13.22 23.05
CA GLN A 85 -15.10 -14.35 22.19
C GLN A 85 -15.28 -14.07 20.69
N THR A 86 -16.28 -13.28 20.31
CA THR A 86 -16.51 -12.86 18.93
C THR A 86 -15.43 -11.91 18.41
N GLU A 87 -14.84 -11.11 19.28
CA GLU A 87 -13.75 -10.19 18.94
C GLU A 87 -12.41 -10.94 18.85
N ASP A 88 -12.17 -11.90 19.75
CA ASP A 88 -10.97 -12.74 19.73
C ASP A 88 -10.85 -13.49 18.39
N ALA A 89 -11.94 -14.04 17.85
CA ALA A 89 -11.93 -14.72 16.56
C ALA A 89 -11.53 -13.81 15.39
N VAL A 90 -11.88 -12.51 15.45
CA VAL A 90 -11.48 -11.53 14.44
C VAL A 90 -9.98 -11.22 14.57
N ILE A 91 -9.49 -11.10 15.80
CA ILE A 91 -8.09 -10.79 16.09
C ILE A 91 -7.20 -11.95 15.65
N ASP A 92 -7.55 -13.17 16.00
CA ASP A 92 -6.78 -14.36 15.63
C ASP A 92 -6.68 -14.48 14.11
N ARG A 93 -7.78 -14.26 13.38
CA ARG A 93 -7.77 -14.23 11.91
C ARG A 93 -6.82 -13.17 11.36
N ASN A 94 -6.81 -11.96 11.92
CA ASN A 94 -5.94 -10.89 11.46
C ASN A 94 -4.46 -11.20 11.77
N VAL A 95 -4.17 -11.76 12.95
CA VAL A 95 -2.83 -12.20 13.34
C VAL A 95 -2.31 -13.26 12.37
N ASP A 96 -3.13 -14.26 12.01
CA ASP A 96 -2.75 -15.29 11.04
C ASP A 96 -2.43 -14.70 9.65
N VAL A 97 -3.23 -13.74 9.19
CA VAL A 97 -2.99 -13.04 7.92
C VAL A 97 -1.68 -12.26 7.96
N MET A 98 -1.41 -11.51 9.04
CA MET A 98 -0.20 -10.70 9.17
C MET A 98 1.05 -11.55 9.34
N LEU A 99 0.97 -12.69 10.06
CA LEU A 99 2.03 -13.68 10.14
C LEU A 99 2.33 -14.30 8.77
N GLY A 100 1.29 -14.68 8.02
CA GLY A 100 1.44 -15.23 6.67
C GLY A 100 2.03 -14.24 5.67
N ALA A 101 1.78 -12.94 5.86
CA ALA A 101 2.36 -11.86 5.08
C ALA A 101 3.76 -11.42 5.54
N GLY A 102 4.26 -11.91 6.68
CA GLY A 102 5.55 -11.53 7.25
C GLY A 102 5.60 -10.13 7.86
N VAL A 103 4.43 -9.50 8.13
CA VAL A 103 4.35 -8.16 8.74
C VAL A 103 4.63 -8.19 10.24
N ILE A 104 4.34 -9.32 10.88
CA ILE A 104 4.63 -9.57 12.30
C ILE A 104 5.32 -10.92 12.46
N GLU A 105 6.03 -11.08 13.58
CA GLU A 105 6.69 -12.33 13.96
C GLU A 105 6.47 -12.66 15.44
N HIS A 106 6.84 -13.87 15.85
CA HIS A 106 6.82 -14.24 17.26
C HIS A 106 7.92 -13.48 18.01
N GLY A 107 7.55 -12.79 19.08
CA GLY A 107 8.50 -12.10 19.96
C GLY A 107 8.57 -12.76 21.33
N ASP A 108 9.79 -12.98 21.82
CA ASP A 108 10.05 -13.54 23.14
C ASP A 108 9.99 -12.49 24.27
N GLY A 109 9.68 -11.24 23.94
CA GLY A 109 9.76 -10.10 24.86
C GLY A 109 11.20 -9.59 25.02
N ALA A 110 11.40 -8.69 25.98
CA ALA A 110 12.71 -8.21 26.41
C ALA A 110 13.19 -9.00 27.64
#